data_AF-A0A2C5Z1E0-F1
#
_entry.id   AF-A0A2C5Z1E0-F1
#
_cell.length_a   1.000
_cell.length_b   1.000
_cell.length_c   1.000
_cell.angle_alpha   90.00
_cell.angle_beta   90.00
_cell.angle_gamma   90.00
#
_symmetry.space_group_name_H-M   'P 1'
#
loop_
_entity.id
_entity.type
_entity.pdbx_description
1 polymer ?
#
loop_
_entity_poly.entity_id
_entity_poly.type
_entity_poly.pdbx_seq_one_letter_code
_entity_poly.pdbx_strand_id
1 'polypeptide(L)'
;MAATARVSRAATRSLSILVTPTPITLTERRAVLQVLEQHGRVDFFKMAPGYQSSFLCITSQETTAKVLVNKSPLTYSISLPSPPAADLYAADVVHSGPLPDPRPRETEDHDAAGKHSFKLEIFPAPDYAHEYAMTGSPLHHSWPKEYAKQRTRMASLLSRSLPQTTAAQGLLHWFFEKAIVPRPNPKMKRLRLKSWLPSKMAREADEMP
;
A
#
# COMPACT_ATOMS: atom_id res chain seq x y z
N MET A 1 -6.23 39.12 -7.51
CA MET A 1 -4.86 38.57 -7.53
C MET A 1 -4.93 37.07 -7.31
N ALA A 2 -4.67 36.28 -8.35
CA ALA A 2 -4.79 34.82 -8.30
C ALA A 2 -3.57 34.22 -7.60
N ALA A 3 -3.78 33.52 -6.49
CA ALA A 3 -2.75 32.75 -5.83
C ALA A 3 -2.38 31.56 -6.73
N THR A 4 -1.22 31.61 -7.36
CA THR A 4 -0.64 30.46 -8.05
C THR A 4 -0.27 29.43 -6.99
N ALA A 5 -1.12 28.41 -6.82
CA ALA A 5 -0.83 27.27 -5.98
C ALA A 5 0.52 26.69 -6.44
N ARG A 6 1.50 26.59 -5.52
CA ARG A 6 2.77 25.92 -5.80
C ARG A 6 2.44 24.48 -6.13
N VAL A 7 2.45 24.13 -7.41
CA VAL A 7 2.29 22.74 -7.86
C VAL A 7 3.46 21.97 -7.26
N SER A 8 3.16 21.08 -6.32
CA SER A 8 4.17 20.25 -5.71
C SER A 8 4.85 19.42 -6.81
N ARG A 9 6.15 19.11 -6.67
CA ARG A 9 6.86 18.25 -7.63
C ARG A 9 6.19 16.89 -7.82
N ALA A 10 5.42 16.42 -6.82
CA ALA A 10 4.62 15.21 -6.93
C ALA A 10 3.37 15.40 -7.81
N ALA A 11 2.74 16.57 -7.80
CA ALA A 11 1.53 16.85 -8.56
C ALA A 11 1.76 16.79 -10.09
N THR A 12 2.90 17.25 -10.61
CA THR A 12 3.15 17.21 -12.07
C THR A 12 3.33 15.79 -12.64
N ARG A 13 3.69 14.84 -11.77
CA ARG A 13 3.93 13.43 -12.11
C ARG A 13 2.84 12.48 -11.61
N SER A 14 1.70 13.03 -11.19
CA SER A 14 0.60 12.25 -10.60
C SER A 14 -0.54 12.04 -11.58
N LEU A 15 -1.04 10.81 -11.59
CA LEU A 15 -2.02 10.31 -12.53
C LEU A 15 -3.18 9.64 -11.78
N SER A 16 -4.40 9.93 -12.19
CA SER A 16 -5.59 9.15 -11.85
C SER A 16 -5.87 8.17 -12.99
N ILE A 17 -6.07 6.91 -12.65
CA ILE A 17 -6.23 5.83 -13.61
C ILE A 17 -7.55 5.16 -13.34
N LEU A 18 -8.45 5.18 -14.31
CA LEU A 18 -9.72 4.49 -14.27
C LEU A 18 -9.61 3.21 -15.11
N VAL A 19 -9.93 2.08 -14.49
CA VAL A 19 -9.83 0.76 -15.12
C VAL A 19 -11.23 0.18 -15.31
N THR A 20 -11.53 -0.20 -16.55
CA THR A 20 -12.79 -0.85 -16.94
C THR A 20 -12.50 -2.14 -17.69
N PRO A 21 -12.99 -3.32 -17.26
CA PRO A 21 -13.82 -3.57 -16.08
C PRO A 21 -13.05 -3.39 -14.75
N THR A 22 -13.78 -3.27 -13.63
CA THR A 22 -13.18 -3.06 -12.30
C THR A 22 -12.26 -4.23 -11.94
N PRO A 23 -10.98 -4.01 -11.59
CA PRO A 23 -10.08 -5.10 -11.26
C PRO A 23 -10.35 -5.63 -9.85
N ILE A 24 -10.94 -6.82 -9.78
CA ILE A 24 -11.35 -7.48 -8.53
C ILE A 24 -10.17 -8.27 -7.96
N THR A 25 -9.43 -8.97 -8.83
CA THR A 25 -8.34 -9.85 -8.40
C THR A 25 -7.01 -9.11 -8.25
N LEU A 26 -6.15 -9.64 -7.39
CA LEU A 26 -4.79 -9.11 -7.22
C LEU A 26 -3.97 -9.24 -8.51
N THR A 27 -4.18 -10.31 -9.27
CA THR A 27 -3.53 -10.56 -10.56
C THR A 27 -3.86 -9.46 -11.56
N GLU A 28 -5.14 -9.08 -11.67
CA GLU A 28 -5.58 -7.98 -12.53
C GLU A 28 -4.94 -6.65 -12.11
N ARG A 29 -4.95 -6.35 -10.81
CA ARG A 29 -4.33 -5.12 -10.28
C ARG A 29 -2.83 -5.07 -10.53
N ARG A 30 -2.13 -6.20 -10.39
CA ARG A 30 -0.69 -6.29 -10.68
C ARG A 30 -0.39 -6.16 -12.17
N ALA A 31 -1.25 -6.70 -13.03
CA ALA A 31 -1.10 -6.54 -14.46
C ALA A 31 -1.29 -5.08 -14.90
N VAL A 32 -2.27 -4.37 -14.33
CA VAL A 32 -2.42 -2.91 -14.52
C VAL A 32 -1.12 -2.18 -14.16
N LEU A 33 -0.53 -2.49 -13.01
CA LEU A 33 0.75 -1.91 -12.60
C LEU A 33 1.87 -2.25 -13.59
N GLN A 34 1.95 -3.51 -14.03
CA GLN A 34 2.98 -3.96 -14.98
C GLN A 34 2.89 -3.23 -16.32
N VAL A 35 1.68 -2.96 -16.82
CA VAL A 35 1.47 -2.17 -18.05
C VAL A 35 1.95 -0.72 -17.87
N LEU A 36 1.73 -0.14 -16.70
CA LEU A 36 2.23 1.21 -16.39
C LEU A 36 3.76 1.21 -16.30
N GLU A 37 4.34 0.17 -15.69
CA GLU A 37 5.80 0.02 -15.58
C GLU A 37 6.50 -0.13 -16.95
N GLN A 38 5.86 -0.70 -17.96
CA GLN A 38 6.38 -0.75 -19.33
C GLN A 38 6.63 0.65 -19.92
N HIS A 39 5.88 1.65 -19.48
CA HIS A 39 6.01 3.03 -19.96
C HIS A 39 7.01 3.84 -19.14
N GLY A 40 7.31 3.40 -17.92
CA GLY A 40 8.34 3.97 -17.07
C GLY A 40 8.16 3.60 -15.60
N ARG A 41 9.18 3.89 -14.80
CA ARG A 41 9.19 3.53 -13.39
C ARG A 41 8.08 4.23 -12.61
N VAL A 42 7.30 3.44 -11.88
CA VAL A 42 6.25 3.90 -10.97
C VAL A 42 6.81 3.96 -9.55
N ASP A 43 6.70 5.12 -8.89
CA ASP A 43 7.15 5.30 -7.50
C ASP A 43 6.03 4.92 -6.50
N PHE A 44 4.77 5.14 -6.89
CA PHE A 44 3.62 4.92 -6.03
C PHE A 44 2.42 4.47 -6.84
N PHE A 45 1.74 3.43 -6.37
CA PHE A 45 0.50 2.94 -6.95
C PHE A 45 -0.45 2.54 -5.82
N LYS A 46 -1.64 3.15 -5.80
CA LYS A 46 -2.64 2.92 -4.74
C LYS A 46 -4.04 3.05 -5.28
N MET A 47 -4.96 2.20 -4.82
CA MET A 47 -6.38 2.36 -5.09
C MET A 47 -6.93 3.64 -4.42
N ALA A 48 -7.74 4.41 -5.15
CA ALA A 48 -8.36 5.61 -4.64
C ALA A 48 -9.42 5.26 -3.57
N PRO A 49 -9.58 6.07 -2.50
CA PRO A 49 -10.60 5.83 -1.50
C PRO A 49 -11.98 5.99 -2.12
N GLY A 50 -12.86 5.00 -1.92
CA GLY A 50 -14.25 5.04 -2.39
C GLY A 50 -14.51 4.43 -3.77
N TYR A 51 -13.49 4.17 -4.59
CA TYR A 51 -13.66 3.62 -5.94
C TYR A 51 -12.66 2.49 -6.22
N GLN A 52 -13.16 1.28 -6.48
CA GLN A 52 -12.32 0.10 -6.74
C GLN A 52 -11.77 0.02 -8.17
N SER A 53 -12.35 0.77 -9.11
CA SER A 53 -11.86 0.96 -10.48
C SER A 53 -10.87 2.11 -10.62
N SER A 54 -10.73 2.96 -9.61
CA SER A 54 -9.86 4.14 -9.67
C SER A 54 -8.58 3.90 -8.90
N PHE A 55 -7.46 4.20 -9.54
CA PHE A 55 -6.13 4.12 -8.97
C PHE A 55 -5.46 5.48 -9.06
N LEU A 56 -4.58 5.73 -8.10
CA LEU A 56 -3.66 6.85 -8.08
C LEU A 56 -2.26 6.31 -8.30
N CYS A 57 -1.59 6.85 -9.30
CA CYS A 57 -0.24 6.51 -9.68
C CYS A 57 0.65 7.75 -9.63
N ILE A 58 1.89 7.60 -9.18
CA ILE A 58 2.92 8.65 -9.26
C ILE A 58 4.09 8.05 -10.03
N THR A 59 4.40 8.63 -11.19
CA THR A 59 5.55 8.21 -12.00
C THR A 59 6.83 8.84 -11.44
N SER A 60 7.97 8.20 -11.70
CA SER A 60 9.27 8.75 -11.29
C SER A 60 9.60 10.04 -12.04
N GLN A 61 9.27 10.09 -13.34
CA GLN A 61 9.51 11.22 -14.24
C GLN A 61 8.21 11.88 -14.70
N GLU A 62 8.23 13.21 -14.86
CA GLU A 62 7.09 13.99 -15.36
C GLU A 62 6.84 13.77 -16.87
N THR A 63 7.89 13.53 -17.65
CA THR A 63 7.79 13.22 -19.09
C THR A 63 6.97 11.97 -19.32
N THR A 64 7.19 10.92 -18.53
CA THR A 64 6.41 9.68 -18.56
C THR A 64 4.93 9.93 -18.27
N ALA A 65 4.62 10.79 -17.29
CA ALA A 65 3.23 11.13 -16.97
C ALA A 65 2.53 11.78 -18.17
N LYS A 66 3.17 12.76 -18.83
CA LYS A 66 2.64 13.41 -20.03
C LYS A 66 2.45 12.43 -21.18
N VAL A 67 3.41 11.53 -21.39
CA VAL A 67 3.32 10.50 -22.43
C VAL A 67 2.16 9.54 -22.16
N LEU A 68 1.95 9.12 -20.91
CA LEU A 68 0.84 8.23 -20.54
C LEU A 68 -0.53 8.89 -20.72
N VAL A 69 -0.65 10.16 -20.35
CA VAL A 69 -1.88 10.94 -20.60
C VAL A 69 -2.15 11.05 -22.10
N ASN A 70 -1.13 11.34 -22.91
CA ASN A 70 -1.27 11.45 -24.37
C ASN A 70 -1.59 10.11 -25.06
N LYS A 71 -1.12 8.99 -24.49
CA LYS A 71 -1.39 7.65 -25.00
C LYS A 71 -2.72 7.07 -24.50
N SER A 72 -3.42 7.79 -23.62
CA SER A 72 -4.71 7.33 -23.12
C SER A 72 -5.79 7.41 -24.21
N PRO A 73 -6.75 6.47 -24.24
CA PRO A 73 -6.88 5.29 -23.39
C PRO A 73 -6.04 4.08 -23.84
N LEU A 74 -5.46 3.34 -22.88
CA LEU A 74 -4.71 2.11 -23.16
C LEU A 74 -5.62 0.89 -23.06
N THR A 75 -5.61 0.02 -24.06
CA THR A 75 -6.34 -1.27 -24.00
C THR A 75 -5.33 -2.39 -23.87
N TYR A 76 -5.52 -3.28 -22.90
CA TYR A 76 -4.61 -4.38 -22.61
C TYR A 76 -5.38 -5.69 -22.43
N SER A 77 -4.80 -6.81 -22.86
CA SER A 77 -5.31 -8.16 -22.62
C SER A 77 -4.33 -8.96 -21.77
N ILE A 78 -4.82 -9.49 -20.66
CA ILE A 78 -4.10 -10.43 -19.81
C ILE A 78 -4.52 -11.84 -20.24
N SER A 79 -3.54 -12.66 -20.62
CA SER A 79 -3.73 -14.11 -20.67
C SER A 79 -3.55 -14.64 -19.25
N LEU A 80 -4.65 -14.83 -18.53
CA LEU A 80 -4.60 -15.54 -17.26
C LEU A 80 -4.32 -17.02 -17.56
N PRO A 81 -3.30 -17.64 -16.95
CA PRO A 81 -3.24 -19.09 -16.97
C PRO A 81 -4.49 -19.61 -16.28
N SER A 82 -5.33 -20.36 -17.00
CA SER A 82 -6.45 -21.08 -16.40
C SER A 82 -5.89 -21.86 -15.22
N PRO A 83 -6.48 -21.77 -14.01
CA PRO A 83 -6.10 -22.72 -12.98
C PRO A 83 -6.30 -24.11 -13.60
N PRO A 84 -5.31 -25.02 -13.55
CA PRO A 84 -5.64 -26.42 -13.78
C PRO A 84 -6.73 -26.74 -12.77
N ALA A 85 -7.82 -27.38 -13.22
CA ALA A 85 -8.84 -27.91 -12.35
C ALA A 85 -8.14 -28.87 -11.38
N ALA A 86 -7.72 -28.35 -10.23
CA ALA A 86 -7.12 -29.13 -9.19
C ALA A 86 -8.29 -29.65 -8.38
N ASP A 87 -8.50 -30.96 -8.50
CA ASP A 87 -9.01 -31.82 -7.44
C ASP A 87 -8.28 -31.48 -6.12
N LEU A 88 -8.72 -30.42 -5.46
CA LEU A 88 -8.27 -30.01 -4.13
C LEU A 88 -8.99 -30.86 -3.08
N TYR A 89 -8.92 -32.19 -3.18
CA TYR A 89 -9.41 -33.10 -2.13
C TYR A 89 -8.72 -34.49 -2.05
N ALA A 90 -7.54 -34.67 -2.63
CA ALA A 90 -6.76 -35.89 -2.41
C ALA A 90 -5.52 -35.57 -1.57
N ALA A 91 -5.73 -35.47 -0.25
CA ALA A 91 -4.65 -35.76 0.68
C ALA A 91 -4.26 -37.23 0.51
N ASP A 92 -2.96 -37.45 0.36
CA ASP A 92 -2.24 -38.71 0.19
C ASP A 92 -2.77 -39.84 1.10
N VAL A 93 -3.68 -40.66 0.57
CA VAL A 93 -3.93 -42.02 1.03
C VAL A 93 -3.47 -42.92 -0.10
N VAL A 94 -2.42 -43.69 0.20
CA VAL A 94 -1.89 -44.78 -0.63
C VAL A 94 -3.03 -45.70 -1.07
N HIS A 95 -3.36 -45.67 -2.36
CA HIS A 95 -3.98 -46.80 -3.03
C HIS A 95 -3.52 -46.87 -4.48
N SER A 96 -2.66 -47.86 -4.72
CA SER A 96 -2.28 -48.38 -6.02
C SER A 96 -3.50 -48.89 -6.79
N GLY A 97 -3.75 -48.37 -8.00
CA GLY A 97 -4.77 -48.86 -8.93
C GLY A 97 -4.64 -48.22 -10.32
N PRO A 98 -5.04 -48.91 -11.41
CA PRO A 98 -4.42 -48.76 -12.73
C PRO A 98 -4.99 -47.62 -13.57
N LEU A 99 -4.09 -46.97 -14.31
CA LEU A 99 -4.31 -45.93 -15.31
C LEU A 99 -5.34 -46.35 -16.39
N PRO A 100 -6.31 -45.49 -16.75
CA PRO A 100 -6.97 -45.58 -18.04
C PRO A 100 -6.54 -44.41 -18.95
N ASP A 101 -6.04 -44.77 -20.13
CA ASP A 101 -5.70 -43.86 -21.22
C ASP A 101 -6.88 -42.94 -21.61
N PRO A 102 -6.65 -41.64 -21.89
CA PRO A 102 -7.62 -40.84 -22.62
C PRO A 102 -7.28 -40.81 -24.12
N ARG A 103 -8.15 -41.42 -24.91
CA ARG A 103 -8.25 -41.22 -26.37
C ARG A 103 -8.49 -39.73 -26.68
N PRO A 104 -7.96 -39.17 -27.79
CA PRO A 104 -8.20 -37.79 -28.16
C PRO A 104 -9.65 -37.63 -28.64
N ARG A 105 -10.43 -36.82 -27.93
CA ARG A 105 -11.70 -36.28 -28.43
C ARG A 105 -11.42 -34.86 -28.91
N GLU A 106 -11.34 -34.72 -30.22
CA GLU A 106 -11.56 -33.45 -30.90
C GLU A 106 -13.03 -33.11 -30.78
N THR A 107 -13.36 -31.95 -30.20
CA THR A 107 -14.56 -31.16 -30.50
C THR A 107 -14.49 -29.82 -29.75
N GLU A 108 -14.42 -28.76 -30.56
CA GLU A 108 -15.13 -27.49 -30.37
C GLU A 108 -14.56 -26.46 -29.36
N ASP A 109 -13.88 -25.45 -29.94
CA ASP A 109 -13.95 -24.02 -29.62
C ASP A 109 -14.12 -23.62 -28.14
N HIS A 110 -13.04 -23.77 -27.36
CA HIS A 110 -12.86 -23.04 -26.09
C HIS A 110 -11.96 -21.80 -26.26
N ASP A 111 -12.20 -20.98 -27.29
CA ASP A 111 -11.52 -19.70 -27.49
C ASP A 111 -12.15 -18.56 -26.64
N ALA A 112 -12.25 -18.74 -25.32
CA ALA A 112 -12.64 -17.65 -24.41
C ALA A 112 -12.25 -17.86 -22.93
N ALA A 113 -11.71 -19.03 -22.55
CA ALA A 113 -11.35 -19.30 -21.16
C ALA A 113 -9.93 -18.80 -20.86
N GLY A 114 -9.75 -17.49 -20.71
CA GLY A 114 -8.51 -16.95 -20.11
C GLY A 114 -8.01 -15.59 -20.59
N LYS A 115 -8.69 -14.92 -21.54
CA LYS A 115 -8.27 -13.59 -22.02
C LYS A 115 -9.11 -12.50 -21.34
N HIS A 116 -8.57 -11.88 -20.28
CA HIS A 116 -9.22 -10.73 -19.62
C HIS A 116 -8.68 -9.42 -20.19
N SER A 117 -9.52 -8.67 -20.91
CA SER A 117 -9.16 -7.35 -21.42
C SER A 117 -9.60 -6.23 -20.49
N PHE A 118 -8.74 -5.22 -20.33
CA PHE A 118 -8.98 -4.02 -19.53
C PHE A 118 -8.64 -2.78 -20.33
N LYS A 119 -9.49 -1.76 -20.21
CA LYS A 119 -9.26 -0.41 -20.71
C LYS A 119 -8.84 0.48 -19.56
N LEU A 120 -7.70 1.15 -19.71
CA LEU A 120 -7.16 2.12 -18.76
C LEU A 120 -7.34 3.53 -19.32
N GLU A 121 -8.11 4.35 -18.63
CA GLU A 121 -8.25 5.77 -18.89
C GLU A 121 -7.37 6.54 -17.92
N ILE A 122 -6.45 7.35 -18.42
CA ILE A 122 -5.41 7.99 -17.62
C ILE A 122 -5.63 9.49 -17.67
N PHE A 123 -5.80 10.10 -16.50
CA PHE A 123 -6.02 11.53 -16.32
C PHE A 123 -4.91 12.13 -15.45
N PRO A 124 -4.52 13.39 -15.69
CA PRO A 124 -3.63 14.10 -14.78
C PRO A 124 -4.33 14.35 -13.44
N ALA A 125 -3.64 14.14 -12.33
CA ALA A 125 -4.16 14.40 -10.98
C ALA A 125 -3.31 15.44 -10.22
N PRO A 126 -3.24 16.69 -10.71
CA PRO A 126 -2.40 17.72 -10.11
C PRO A 126 -2.94 18.22 -8.74
N ASP A 127 -4.25 18.09 -8.52
CA ASP A 127 -4.92 18.61 -7.31
C ASP A 127 -4.89 17.62 -6.14
N TYR A 128 -4.29 16.44 -6.33
CA TYR A 128 -4.20 15.46 -5.24
C TYR A 128 -3.23 15.95 -4.16
N ALA A 129 -3.75 16.16 -2.95
CA ALA A 129 -2.97 16.59 -1.79
C ALA A 129 -2.11 15.44 -1.24
N HIS A 130 -0.99 15.15 -1.91
CA HIS A 130 -0.06 14.08 -1.52
C HIS A 130 0.43 14.23 -0.07
N GLU A 131 0.70 15.45 0.37
CA GLU A 131 1.17 15.72 1.74
C GLU A 131 0.14 15.27 2.78
N TYR A 132 -1.12 15.63 2.58
CA TYR A 132 -2.20 15.23 3.48
C TYR A 132 -2.41 13.72 3.48
N ALA A 133 -2.43 13.09 2.30
CA ALA A 133 -2.57 11.64 2.19
C ALA A 133 -1.40 10.87 2.85
N MET A 134 -0.19 11.42 2.82
CA MET A 134 0.98 10.81 3.46
C MET A 134 1.00 11.00 4.97
N THR A 135 0.51 12.13 5.50
CA THR A 135 0.53 12.40 6.96
C THR A 135 -0.25 11.36 7.78
N GLY A 136 -1.31 10.77 7.22
CA GLY A 136 -2.06 9.69 7.86
C GLY A 136 -1.36 8.33 7.85
N SER A 137 -0.30 8.17 7.07
CA SER A 137 0.42 6.89 6.96
C SER A 137 1.26 6.62 8.22
N PRO A 138 1.20 5.41 8.80
CA PRO A 138 2.09 5.04 9.90
C PRO A 138 3.57 5.09 9.49
N LEU A 139 3.86 4.97 8.19
CA LEU A 139 5.22 5.02 7.63
C LEU A 139 5.80 6.44 7.54
N HIS A 140 4.97 7.48 7.56
CA HIS A 140 5.43 8.88 7.49
C HIS A 140 5.88 9.41 8.87
N HIS A 141 5.61 8.65 9.93
CA HIS A 141 6.01 9.04 11.28
C HIS A 141 7.45 8.64 11.55
N SER A 142 8.19 9.47 12.29
CA SER A 142 9.48 9.05 12.84
C SER A 142 9.30 7.79 13.67
N TRP A 143 10.27 6.87 13.60
CA TRP A 143 10.30 5.70 14.46
C TRP A 143 10.10 6.10 15.94
N PRO A 144 9.31 5.34 16.71
CA PRO A 144 9.05 5.65 18.12
C PRO A 144 10.36 5.83 18.90
N LYS A 145 10.45 6.89 19.70
CA LYS A 145 11.68 7.18 20.48
C LYS A 145 12.00 6.08 21.49
N GLU A 146 11.02 5.25 21.84
CA GLU A 146 11.22 4.08 22.70
C GLU A 146 12.17 3.05 22.05
N TYR A 147 12.21 2.95 20.72
CA TYR A 147 13.07 1.99 20.00
C TYR A 147 14.56 2.30 20.24
N ALA A 148 14.93 3.59 20.24
CA ALA A 148 16.30 4.02 20.51
C ALA A 148 16.77 3.71 21.94
N LYS A 149 15.84 3.54 22.89
CA LYS A 149 16.16 3.31 24.30
C LYS A 149 16.35 1.85 24.64
N GLN A 150 15.76 0.93 23.87
CA GLN A 150 15.80 -0.49 24.18
C GLN A 150 16.85 -1.23 23.34
N ARG A 151 17.98 -1.54 23.96
CA ARG A 151 18.99 -2.44 23.41
C ARG A 151 18.70 -3.87 23.84
N THR A 152 17.91 -4.59 23.06
CA THR A 152 17.71 -6.04 23.27
C THR A 152 18.86 -6.82 22.64
N ARG A 153 19.16 -8.02 23.18
CA ARG A 153 20.15 -8.92 22.59
C ARG A 153 19.81 -9.26 21.13
N MET A 154 18.52 -9.47 20.83
CA MET A 154 18.06 -9.72 19.47
C MET A 154 18.34 -8.55 18.53
N ALA A 155 18.07 -7.31 18.95
CA ALA A 155 18.40 -6.12 18.16
C ALA A 155 19.92 -6.03 17.87
N SER A 156 20.76 -6.37 18.86
CA SER A 156 22.22 -6.39 18.67
C SER A 156 22.73 -7.49 17.73
N LEU A 157 22.02 -8.62 17.65
CA LEU A 157 22.33 -9.68 16.71
C LEU A 157 21.88 -9.30 15.30
N LEU A 158 20.67 -8.77 15.16
CA LEU A 158 20.12 -8.33 13.87
C LEU A 158 20.91 -7.15 13.28
N SER A 159 21.47 -6.26 14.10
CA SER A 159 22.32 -5.18 13.58
C SER A 159 23.57 -5.67 12.87
N ARG A 160 23.99 -6.92 13.10
CA ARG A 160 25.15 -7.51 12.42
C ARG A 160 24.81 -8.05 11.03
N SER A 161 23.55 -8.44 10.79
CA SER A 161 23.11 -9.05 9.53
C SER A 161 22.32 -8.11 8.64
N LEU A 162 21.79 -7.00 9.17
CA LEU A 162 20.95 -6.09 8.40
C LEU A 162 21.77 -5.07 7.58
N PRO A 163 21.39 -4.83 6.32
CA PRO A 163 21.97 -3.75 5.53
C PRO A 163 21.53 -2.39 6.09
N GLN A 164 22.42 -1.39 6.02
CA GLN A 164 22.18 -0.03 6.53
C GLN A 164 21.17 0.71 5.63
N THR A 165 19.89 0.43 5.83
CA THR A 165 18.76 1.00 5.09
C THR A 165 17.81 1.71 6.04
N THR A 166 16.91 2.55 5.53
CA THR A 166 15.88 3.23 6.33
C THR A 166 14.92 2.25 7.03
N ALA A 167 14.72 1.06 6.45
CA ALA A 167 13.93 -0.02 7.02
C ALA A 167 14.67 -0.78 8.14
N ALA A 168 16.02 -0.69 8.20
CA ALA A 168 16.83 -1.42 9.17
C ALA A 168 16.43 -1.10 10.61
N GLN A 169 16.11 0.17 10.91
CA GLN A 169 15.65 0.56 12.25
C GLN A 169 14.35 -0.14 12.67
N GLY A 170 13.41 -0.34 11.75
CA GLY A 170 12.20 -1.12 12.03
C GLY A 170 12.51 -2.61 12.23
N LEU A 171 13.35 -3.16 11.35
CA LEU A 171 13.74 -4.57 11.39
C LEU A 171 14.57 -4.92 12.62
N LEU A 172 15.37 -4.00 13.17
CA LEU A 172 16.09 -4.21 14.42
C LEU A 172 15.14 -4.46 15.60
N HIS A 173 13.98 -3.83 15.58
CA HIS A 173 12.99 -3.85 16.64
C HIS A 173 11.72 -4.61 16.23
N TRP A 174 11.81 -5.53 15.27
CA TRP A 174 10.64 -6.26 14.78
C TRP A 174 9.97 -7.13 15.84
N PHE A 175 10.74 -7.65 16.80
CA PHE A 175 10.23 -8.39 17.96
C PHE A 175 9.61 -7.50 19.04
N PHE A 176 9.57 -6.18 18.83
CA PHE A 176 8.95 -5.28 19.78
C PHE A 176 7.43 -5.31 19.61
N GLU A 177 6.77 -6.09 20.45
CA GLU A 177 5.34 -5.99 20.62
C GLU A 177 5.04 -4.70 21.36
N LYS A 178 4.72 -3.66 20.59
CA LYS A 178 4.23 -2.41 21.15
C LYS A 178 2.87 -2.73 21.75
N ALA A 179 2.78 -2.82 23.08
CA ALA A 179 1.50 -2.56 23.75
C ALA A 179 0.97 -1.27 23.13
N ILE A 180 -0.18 -1.32 22.46
CA ILE A 180 -0.76 -0.18 21.75
C ILE A 180 -1.12 0.85 22.82
N VAL A 181 -0.13 1.64 23.26
CA VAL A 181 -0.38 2.71 24.22
C VAL A 181 -1.06 3.80 23.40
N PRO A 182 -2.34 4.11 23.68
CA PRO A 182 -3.01 5.21 23.02
C PRO A 182 -2.15 6.45 23.22
N ARG A 183 -1.87 7.19 22.13
CA ARG A 183 -1.12 8.44 22.26
C ARG A 183 -1.84 9.29 23.33
N PRO A 184 -1.14 9.75 24.38
CA PRO A 184 -1.77 10.57 25.40
C PRO A 184 -2.36 11.81 24.74
N ASN A 185 -3.68 11.93 24.77
CA ASN A 185 -4.42 13.02 24.16
C ASN A 185 -3.81 14.36 24.64
N PRO A 186 -3.46 15.30 23.74
CA PRO A 186 -2.85 16.57 24.12
C PRO A 186 -3.71 17.34 25.15
N LYS A 187 -5.05 17.19 25.09
CA LYS A 187 -5.97 17.73 26.09
C LYS A 187 -5.72 17.13 27.48
N MET A 188 -5.44 15.84 27.57
CA MET A 188 -5.19 15.12 28.82
C MET A 188 -3.84 15.51 29.45
N LYS A 189 -2.81 15.74 28.63
CA LYS A 189 -1.53 16.32 29.11
C LYS A 189 -1.73 17.73 29.68
N ARG A 190 -2.51 18.58 28.99
CA ARG A 190 -2.81 19.93 29.45
C ARG A 190 -3.59 19.93 30.77
N LEU A 191 -4.53 19.00 30.94
CA LEU A 191 -5.27 18.83 32.20
C LEU A 191 -4.37 18.38 33.34
N ARG A 192 -3.45 17.43 33.10
CA ARG A 192 -2.43 17.02 34.09
C ARG A 192 -1.50 18.15 34.49
N LEU A 193 -1.11 19.02 33.56
CA LEU A 193 -0.30 20.19 33.88
C LEU A 193 -1.09 21.24 34.68
N LYS A 194 -2.39 21.39 34.42
CA LYS A 194 -3.26 22.31 35.18
C LYS A 194 -3.46 21.89 36.64
N SER A 195 -3.44 20.60 36.95
CA SER A 195 -3.50 20.14 38.35
C SER A 195 -2.19 20.38 39.11
N TRP A 196 -1.09 20.64 38.41
CA TRP A 196 0.23 20.95 38.99
C TRP A 196 0.50 22.46 39.13
N LEU A 197 -0.53 23.31 38.94
CA LEU A 197 -0.36 24.75 39.13
C LEU A 197 -0.30 25.07 40.63
N PRO A 198 0.69 25.87 41.11
CA PRO A 198 0.84 26.21 42.52
C PRO A 198 -0.42 26.82 43.15
N SER A 199 -1.20 27.56 42.37
CA SER A 199 -2.47 28.15 42.80
C SER A 199 -3.54 27.12 43.19
N LYS A 200 -3.49 25.90 42.64
CA LYS A 200 -4.41 24.80 42.98
C LYS A 200 -3.93 24.05 44.22
N MET A 201 -2.61 23.83 44.34
CA MET A 201 -2.00 23.19 45.50
C MET A 201 -2.16 24.02 46.78
N ALA A 202 -2.04 25.36 46.69
CA ALA A 202 -2.23 26.24 47.83
C ALA A 202 -3.68 26.24 48.36
N ARG A 203 -4.66 26.04 47.48
CA ARG A 203 -6.09 25.94 47.87
C ARG A 203 -6.43 24.61 48.53
N GLU A 204 -5.81 23.52 48.10
CA GLU A 204 -5.97 22.21 48.74
C GLU A 204 -5.27 22.13 50.10
N ALA A 205 -4.21 22.92 50.32
CA ALA A 205 -3.53 23.01 51.61
C ALA A 205 -4.32 23.79 52.68
N ASP A 206 -5.16 24.75 52.27
CA ASP A 206 -6.03 25.54 53.18
C ASP A 206 -7.34 24.82 53.55
N GLU A 207 -7.70 23.71 52.88
CA GLU A 207 -8.92 22.94 53.13
C GLU A 207 -8.71 21.65 53.96
N MET A 208 -7.50 21.43 54.49
CA MET A 208 -7.21 20.31 55.41
C MET A 208 -7.35 20.78 56.87
N PRO A 209 -8.34 20.28 57.64
CA PRO A 209 -8.55 20.65 59.04
C PRO A 209 -7.47 20.12 60.00
#